data_AF-A0A2V8QJM7-F1
#
_entry.id   AF-A0A2V8QJM7-F1
#
_cell.length_a   1.000
_cell.length_b   1.000
_cell.length_c   1.000
_cell.angle_alpha   90.00
_cell.angle_beta   90.00
_cell.angle_gamma   90.00
#
_symmetry.space_group_name_H-M   'P 1'
#
loop_
_entity.id
_entity.type
_entity.pdbx_description
1 polymer ?
#
loop_
_entity_poly.entity_id
_entity_poly.type
_entity_poly.pdbx_seq_one_letter_code
_entity_poly.pdbx_strand_id
1 'polypeptide(L)'
;MEPRWWWRAGCWSFEIEDSQEQADIARSLGLAREDLDETLPIQAVSTGNTMLLVPIRSLRDLGNCRPNQNLLDDIFERNDVFRGGTGCYAFTRETIEIGAARAHARFFVGMGIGEDPATGSAAGPLGGYLVHHGATRVEPVNGVYKFVIEQGDFINRPSRIGLEVKGEPGKVEEVRVSGTSVVVARGVLEF
;
A
#
# COMPACT_ATOMS: atom_id res chain seq x y z
N MET A 1 1.78 -12.45 -24.10
CA MET A 1 2.18 -11.05 -23.88
C MET A 1 1.37 -10.54 -22.71
N GLU A 2 2.00 -10.34 -21.55
CA GLU A 2 1.34 -9.79 -20.37
C GLU A 2 1.10 -8.29 -20.56
N PRO A 3 -0.10 -7.76 -20.27
CA PRO A 3 -0.34 -6.33 -20.34
C PRO A 3 0.52 -5.60 -19.28
N ARG A 4 1.24 -4.56 -19.69
CA ARG A 4 2.03 -3.67 -18.82
C ARG A 4 1.34 -2.31 -18.79
N TRP A 5 0.98 -1.83 -17.61
CA TRP A 5 0.39 -0.51 -17.39
C TRP A 5 1.47 0.44 -16.84
N TRP A 6 1.43 1.73 -17.22
CA TRP A 6 2.50 2.70 -16.95
C TRP A 6 1.97 3.92 -16.18
N TRP A 7 2.75 4.44 -15.24
CA TRP A 7 2.52 5.74 -14.60
C TRP A 7 3.84 6.50 -14.46
N ARG A 8 3.81 7.82 -14.68
CA ARG A 8 4.86 8.77 -14.28
C ARG A 8 4.23 9.72 -13.28
N ALA A 9 4.80 9.85 -12.09
CA ALA A 9 4.31 10.77 -11.07
C ALA A 9 5.39 11.76 -10.64
N GLY A 10 5.02 13.04 -10.52
CA GLY A 10 5.63 13.90 -9.51
C GLY A 10 5.17 13.37 -8.16
N CYS A 11 6.05 12.68 -7.45
CA CYS A 11 5.73 12.07 -6.17
C CYS A 11 5.91 13.13 -5.08
N TRP A 12 4.86 13.43 -4.34
CA TRP A 12 4.98 14.11 -3.05
C TRP A 12 4.48 13.18 -1.96
N SER A 13 5.11 13.29 -0.80
CA SER A 13 4.73 12.58 0.42
C SER A 13 4.65 13.55 1.58
N PHE A 14 3.83 13.18 2.57
CA PHE A 14 3.69 13.90 3.82
C PHE A 14 3.73 12.91 4.97
N GLU A 15 4.57 13.18 5.96
CA GLU A 15 4.76 12.31 7.12
C GLU A 15 3.84 12.71 8.27
N ILE A 16 3.26 11.72 8.93
CA ILE A 16 2.44 11.91 10.13
C ILE A 16 3.34 11.79 11.35
N GLU A 17 3.87 12.93 11.81
CA GLU A 17 4.82 12.99 12.94
C GLU A 17 4.11 13.01 14.31
N ASP A 18 2.86 13.49 14.37
CA ASP A 18 2.16 13.64 15.65
C ASP A 18 1.81 12.29 16.29
N SER A 19 2.31 12.06 17.50
CA SER A 19 2.15 10.79 18.20
C SER A 19 0.69 10.45 18.54
N GLN A 20 -0.15 11.45 18.80
CA GLN A 20 -1.57 11.25 19.09
C GLN A 20 -2.32 10.85 17.82
N GLU A 21 -1.98 11.46 16.69
CA GLU A 21 -2.51 11.11 15.39
C GLU A 21 -2.09 9.70 14.96
N GLN A 22 -0.82 9.32 15.17
CA GLN A 22 -0.37 7.94 14.93
C GLN A 22 -1.13 6.93 15.80
N ALA A 23 -1.41 7.27 17.06
CA ALA A 23 -2.21 6.43 17.95
C ALA A 23 -3.68 6.33 17.51
N ASP A 24 -4.26 7.42 16.98
CA ASP A 24 -5.59 7.42 16.39
C ASP A 24 -5.66 6.55 15.13
N ILE A 25 -4.62 6.59 14.28
CA ILE A 25 -4.50 5.72 13.09
C ILE A 25 -4.37 4.24 13.49
N ALA A 26 -3.57 3.92 14.51
CA ALA A 26 -3.52 2.55 15.03
C ALA A 26 -4.90 2.08 15.51
N ARG A 27 -5.59 2.93 16.30
CA ARG A 27 -6.93 2.64 16.83
C ARG A 27 -7.96 2.46 15.72
N SER A 28 -7.89 3.25 14.65
CA SER A 28 -8.79 3.12 13.50
C SER A 28 -8.59 1.81 12.74
N LEU A 29 -7.40 1.18 12.85
CA LEU A 29 -7.13 -0.17 12.34
C LEU A 29 -7.47 -1.29 13.35
N GLY A 30 -7.94 -0.94 14.55
CA GLY A 30 -8.20 -1.90 15.62
C GLY A 30 -6.93 -2.45 16.28
N LEU A 31 -5.83 -1.70 16.21
CA LEU A 31 -4.53 -2.05 16.76
C LEU A 31 -4.13 -1.12 17.91
N ALA A 32 -3.15 -1.56 18.70
CA ALA A 32 -2.44 -0.69 19.63
C ALA A 32 -1.32 0.07 18.89
N ARG A 33 -0.83 1.18 19.45
CA ARG A 33 0.24 1.96 18.82
C ARG A 33 1.54 1.17 18.71
N GLU A 34 1.76 0.23 19.63
CA GLU A 34 2.93 -0.64 19.71
C GLU A 34 2.91 -1.78 18.66
N ASP A 35 1.78 -1.98 17.98
CA ASP A 35 1.65 -2.94 16.88
C ASP A 35 2.13 -2.35 15.53
N LEU A 36 2.45 -1.05 15.48
CA LEU A 36 3.04 -0.40 14.31
C LEU A 36 4.54 -0.69 14.21
N ASP A 37 5.09 -0.71 12.99
CA ASP A 37 6.54 -0.79 12.76
C ASP A 37 7.14 0.63 12.86
N GLU A 38 7.78 0.95 13.97
CA GLU A 38 8.40 2.26 14.23
C GLU A 38 9.70 2.50 13.45
N THR A 39 10.22 1.49 12.73
CA THR A 39 11.41 1.66 11.89
C THR A 39 11.09 2.36 10.56
N LEU A 40 9.80 2.62 10.31
CA LEU A 40 9.29 3.20 9.08
C LEU A 40 8.20 4.24 9.41
N PRO A 41 8.17 5.39 8.72
CA PRO A 41 7.20 6.45 9.03
C PRO A 41 5.80 6.14 8.47
N ILE A 42 4.76 6.57 9.17
CA ILE A 42 3.41 6.66 8.60
C ILE A 42 3.38 7.83 7.62
N GLN A 43 3.01 7.59 6.36
CA GLN A 43 3.07 8.63 5.33
C GLN A 43 1.87 8.60 4.40
N ALA A 44 1.36 9.79 4.07
CA ALA A 44 0.52 9.99 2.91
C ALA A 44 1.41 10.06 1.67
N VAL A 45 1.18 9.20 0.68
CA VAL A 45 1.97 9.16 -0.56
C VAL A 45 1.03 9.20 -1.75
N SER A 46 1.32 10.07 -2.73
CA SER A 46 0.55 10.14 -3.97
C SER A 46 1.43 9.92 -5.20
N THR A 47 0.97 9.01 -6.07
CA THR A 47 1.45 8.87 -7.45
C THR A 47 0.33 9.12 -8.48
N GLY A 48 -0.70 9.87 -8.07
CA GLY A 48 -1.93 10.11 -8.82
C GLY A 48 -3.15 10.11 -7.90
N ASN A 49 -3.24 9.12 -7.02
CA ASN A 49 -4.19 9.06 -5.90
C ASN A 49 -3.42 9.00 -4.59
N THR A 50 -3.87 9.75 -3.58
CA THR A 50 -3.24 9.77 -2.25
C THR A 50 -3.65 8.53 -1.46
N MET A 51 -2.64 7.85 -0.92
CA MET A 51 -2.79 6.66 -0.07
C MET A 51 -2.11 6.90 1.26
N LEU A 52 -2.78 6.57 2.37
CA LEU A 52 -2.17 6.53 3.69
C LEU A 52 -1.44 5.20 3.86
N LEU A 53 -0.11 5.23 3.91
CA LEU A 53 0.73 4.05 4.12
C LEU A 53 0.99 3.89 5.62
N VAL A 54 0.58 2.75 6.19
CA VAL A 54 0.73 2.46 7.62
C VAL A 54 1.58 1.20 7.81
N PRO A 55 2.84 1.33 8.26
CA PRO A 55 3.70 0.19 8.51
C PRO A 55 3.30 -0.52 9.82
N ILE A 56 3.03 -1.82 9.71
CA ILE A 56 2.58 -2.73 10.76
C ILE A 56 3.71 -3.71 11.06
N ARG A 57 3.94 -3.95 12.35
CA ARG A 57 5.10 -4.67 12.87
C ARG A 57 5.23 -6.10 12.34
N SER A 58 4.13 -6.82 12.23
CA SER A 58 4.16 -8.24 11.83
C SER A 58 2.99 -8.63 10.94
N LEU A 59 3.12 -9.75 10.24
CA LEU A 59 2.05 -10.35 9.46
C LEU A 59 0.86 -10.76 10.35
N ARG A 60 1.14 -11.18 11.58
CA ARG A 60 0.12 -11.49 12.59
C ARG A 60 -0.69 -10.25 12.95
N ASP A 61 -0.03 -9.14 13.24
CA ASP A 61 -0.69 -7.89 13.62
C ASP A 61 -1.51 -7.33 12.44
N LEU A 62 -0.98 -7.41 11.22
CA LEU A 62 -1.71 -7.05 10.00
C LEU A 62 -2.99 -7.89 9.80
N GLY A 63 -2.93 -9.19 10.10
CA GLY A 63 -4.10 -10.08 10.07
C GLY A 63 -5.13 -9.77 11.16
N ASN A 64 -4.68 -9.17 12.26
CA ASN A 64 -5.54 -8.75 13.36
C ASN A 64 -6.24 -7.40 13.11
N CYS A 65 -5.87 -6.62 12.08
CA CYS A 65 -6.56 -5.36 11.81
C CYS A 65 -8.07 -5.58 11.68
N ARG A 66 -8.83 -4.75 12.41
CA ARG A 66 -10.29 -4.64 12.39
C ARG A 66 -10.63 -3.17 12.17
N PRO A 67 -10.70 -2.72 10.90
CA PRO A 67 -10.85 -1.30 10.61
C PRO A 67 -12.18 -0.77 11.15
N ASN A 68 -12.11 0.35 11.87
CA ASN A 68 -13.25 1.16 12.23
C ASN A 68 -13.39 2.26 11.17
N GLN A 69 -14.34 2.06 10.25
CA GLN A 69 -14.51 2.95 9.09
C GLN A 69 -14.87 4.37 9.49
N ASN A 70 -15.65 4.57 10.55
CA ASN A 70 -15.98 5.92 11.01
C ASN A 70 -14.73 6.67 11.48
N LEU A 71 -13.84 6.00 12.22
CA LEU A 71 -12.58 6.62 12.66
C LEU A 71 -11.62 6.86 11.49
N LEU A 72 -11.58 5.97 10.51
CA LEU A 72 -10.78 6.18 9.29
C LEU A 72 -11.31 7.38 8.48
N ASP A 73 -12.62 7.45 8.28
CA ASP A 73 -13.27 8.56 7.58
C ASP A 73 -13.03 9.89 8.33
N ASP A 74 -13.18 9.92 9.67
CA ASP A 74 -12.86 11.09 10.51
C ASP A 74 -11.40 11.55 10.34
N ILE A 75 -10.44 10.61 10.29
CA ILE A 75 -9.01 10.89 10.06
C ILE A 75 -8.79 11.50 8.68
N PHE A 76 -9.47 10.99 7.64
CA PHE A 76 -9.33 11.51 6.28
C PHE A 76 -9.99 12.88 6.11
N GLU A 77 -11.11 13.14 6.79
CA GLU A 77 -11.83 14.41 6.71
C GLU A 77 -11.09 15.56 7.42
N ARG A 78 -10.48 15.29 8.58
CA ARG A 78 -9.80 16.33 9.39
C ARG A 78 -8.42 16.73 8.87
N ASN A 79 -7.88 15.99 7.91
CA ASN A 79 -6.52 16.16 7.41
C ASN A 79 -6.54 16.51 5.93
N ASP A 80 -6.23 17.78 5.62
CA ASP A 80 -6.25 18.29 4.25
C ASP A 80 -5.37 17.49 3.27
N VAL A 81 -4.32 16.85 3.80
CA VAL A 81 -3.40 15.97 3.04
C VAL A 81 -4.13 14.79 2.39
N PHE A 82 -5.23 14.31 3.00
CA PHE A 82 -6.05 13.21 2.49
C PHE A 82 -7.29 13.68 1.74
N ARG A 83 -7.43 14.98 1.44
CA ARG A 83 -8.55 15.44 0.61
C ARG A 83 -8.49 14.77 -0.77
N GLY A 84 -9.50 13.96 -1.07
CA GLY A 84 -9.54 13.14 -2.28
C GLY A 84 -8.69 11.86 -2.21
N GLY A 85 -8.14 11.54 -1.04
CA GLY A 85 -7.46 10.27 -0.76
C GLY A 85 -8.41 9.09 -0.82
N THR A 86 -7.86 7.92 -1.16
CA THR A 86 -8.69 6.75 -1.52
C THR A 86 -8.79 5.70 -0.40
N GLY A 87 -7.87 5.69 0.57
CA GLY A 87 -7.94 4.78 1.71
C GLY A 87 -6.62 4.58 2.45
N CYS A 88 -6.65 3.65 3.41
CA CYS A 88 -5.52 3.24 4.22
C CYS A 88 -4.93 1.94 3.70
N TYR A 89 -3.64 1.97 3.35
CA TYR A 89 -2.86 0.82 2.93
C TYR A 89 -1.94 0.39 4.07
N ALA A 90 -2.47 -0.48 4.92
CA ALA A 90 -1.72 -1.07 6.03
C ALA A 90 -0.84 -2.19 5.50
N PHE A 91 0.44 -2.21 5.85
CA PHE A 91 1.37 -3.20 5.32
C PHE A 91 2.41 -3.64 6.34
N THR A 92 2.95 -4.84 6.18
CA THR A 92 4.15 -5.29 6.88
C THR A 92 5.22 -5.73 5.87
N ARG A 93 6.48 -5.81 6.29
CA ARG A 93 7.58 -6.39 5.50
C ARG A 93 7.73 -7.90 5.70
N GLU A 94 6.94 -8.50 6.60
CA GLU A 94 6.79 -9.96 6.67
C GLU A 94 5.84 -10.46 5.57
N THR A 95 6.21 -11.54 4.88
CA THR A 95 5.50 -12.05 3.71
C THR A 95 5.29 -13.55 3.78
N ILE A 96 4.30 -14.05 3.04
CA ILE A 96 4.01 -15.48 2.88
C ILE A 96 5.01 -16.11 1.89
N GLU A 97 5.24 -15.46 0.76
CA GLU A 97 6.15 -15.86 -0.31
C GLU A 97 7.54 -15.24 -0.11
N ILE A 98 8.26 -15.81 0.86
CA ILE A 98 9.60 -15.38 1.26
C ILE A 98 10.54 -15.34 0.04
N GLY A 99 11.22 -14.20 -0.14
CA GLY A 99 12.21 -13.96 -1.19
C GLY A 99 11.65 -13.22 -2.42
N ALA A 100 10.47 -13.62 -2.88
CA ALA A 100 9.80 -12.99 -4.02
C ALA A 100 9.05 -11.71 -3.62
N ALA A 101 8.28 -11.79 -2.53
CA ALA A 101 7.52 -10.65 -1.99
C ALA A 101 8.32 -9.88 -0.94
N ARG A 102 8.08 -8.56 -0.88
CA ARG A 102 8.76 -7.63 0.06
C ARG A 102 7.84 -6.88 1.00
N ALA A 103 6.54 -6.95 0.74
CA ALA A 103 5.53 -6.50 1.67
C ALA A 103 4.25 -7.33 1.50
N HIS A 104 3.50 -7.43 2.59
CA HIS A 104 2.12 -7.91 2.61
C HIS A 104 1.23 -6.75 3.02
N ALA A 105 0.17 -6.48 2.28
CA ALA A 105 -0.68 -5.31 2.46
C ALA A 105 -2.16 -5.67 2.52
N ARG A 106 -2.92 -4.79 3.18
CA ARG A 106 -4.38 -4.76 3.19
C ARG A 106 -4.81 -3.34 2.84
N PHE A 107 -5.79 -3.20 1.95
CA PHE A 107 -6.32 -1.89 1.57
C PHE A 107 -7.73 -1.69 2.13
N PHE A 108 -7.84 -0.79 3.10
CA PHE A 108 -9.12 -0.38 3.67
C PHE A 108 -9.57 0.90 2.98
N VAL A 109 -10.61 0.75 2.16
CA VAL A 109 -11.22 1.84 1.41
C VAL A 109 -12.16 2.59 2.35
N GLY A 110 -12.08 3.92 2.35
CA GLY A 110 -13.03 4.77 3.08
C GLY A 110 -14.46 4.68 2.51
N MET A 111 -15.37 5.48 3.05
CA MET A 111 -16.75 5.61 2.53
C MET A 111 -17.56 4.30 2.56
N GLY A 112 -17.26 3.39 3.50
CA GLY A 112 -18.02 2.16 3.71
C GLY A 112 -17.82 1.05 2.65
N ILE A 113 -16.86 1.19 1.73
CA ILE A 113 -16.59 0.18 0.68
C ILE A 113 -15.97 -1.10 1.26
N GLY A 114 -15.20 -0.99 2.34
CA GLY A 114 -14.60 -2.14 3.03
C GLY A 114 -13.16 -2.40 2.59
N GLU A 115 -12.83 -3.66 2.30
CA GLU A 115 -11.46 -4.08 1.94
C GLU A 115 -11.36 -4.49 0.47
N ASP A 116 -10.39 -3.92 -0.25
CA ASP A 116 -10.12 -4.23 -1.65
C ASP A 116 -9.06 -5.36 -1.77
N PRO A 117 -9.31 -6.44 -2.52
CA PRO A 117 -8.38 -7.55 -2.65
C PRO A 117 -7.09 -7.24 -3.42
N ALA A 118 -7.08 -6.27 -4.34
CA ALA A 118 -5.91 -5.99 -5.17
C ALA A 118 -5.89 -4.55 -5.67
N THR A 119 -5.00 -3.72 -5.13
CA THR A 119 -5.02 -2.27 -5.37
C THR A 119 -3.70 -1.79 -5.97
N GLY A 120 -3.58 -1.89 -7.30
CA GLY A 120 -2.36 -1.45 -8.01
C GLY A 120 -2.01 0.03 -7.79
N SER A 121 -3.03 0.89 -7.64
CA SER A 121 -2.87 2.32 -7.34
C SER A 121 -2.33 2.60 -5.93
N ALA A 122 -2.42 1.63 -5.00
CA ALA A 122 -1.84 1.73 -3.66
C ALA A 122 -0.48 1.00 -3.57
N ALA A 123 -0.35 -0.12 -4.27
CA ALA A 123 0.89 -0.88 -4.38
C ALA A 123 2.03 -0.06 -5.02
N GLY A 124 1.72 0.80 -6.00
CA GLY A 124 2.68 1.72 -6.62
C GLY A 124 3.36 2.66 -5.60
N PRO A 125 2.59 3.53 -4.92
CA PRO A 125 3.08 4.37 -3.83
C PRO A 125 3.87 3.61 -2.78
N LEU A 126 3.39 2.43 -2.34
CA LEU A 126 4.11 1.59 -1.38
C LEU A 126 5.46 1.11 -1.93
N GLY A 127 5.53 0.71 -3.20
CA GLY A 127 6.79 0.31 -3.83
C GLY A 127 7.81 1.44 -3.88
N GLY A 128 7.37 2.65 -4.25
CA GLY A 128 8.20 3.86 -4.20
C GLY A 128 8.67 4.17 -2.78
N TYR A 129 7.75 4.15 -1.81
CA TYR A 129 8.03 4.33 -0.39
C TYR A 129 9.11 3.36 0.12
N LEU A 130 8.99 2.07 -0.18
CA LEU A 130 9.96 1.07 0.28
C LEU A 130 11.36 1.29 -0.32
N VAL A 131 11.45 1.72 -1.59
CA VAL A 131 12.75 2.07 -2.19
C VAL A 131 13.31 3.35 -1.59
N HIS A 132 12.48 4.39 -1.44
CA HIS A 132 12.87 5.66 -0.85
C HIS A 132 13.50 5.47 0.55
N HIS A 133 12.88 4.63 1.38
CA HIS A 133 13.36 4.34 2.73
C HIS A 133 14.40 3.21 2.82
N GLY A 134 14.90 2.70 1.68
CA GLY A 134 15.89 1.60 1.66
C GLY A 134 15.37 0.29 2.29
N ALA A 135 14.05 0.09 2.29
CA ALA A 135 13.35 -0.92 3.07
C ALA A 135 12.97 -2.18 2.27
N THR A 136 13.32 -2.26 0.98
CA THR A 136 12.99 -3.40 0.10
C THR A 136 13.78 -4.67 0.40
N ARG A 137 14.98 -4.55 0.97
CA ARG A 137 15.97 -5.64 1.13
C ARG A 137 16.38 -6.29 -0.22
N VAL A 138 16.12 -5.64 -1.36
CA VAL A 138 16.47 -6.13 -2.72
C VAL A 138 17.59 -5.26 -3.24
N GLU A 139 18.59 -5.86 -3.88
CA GLU A 139 19.59 -5.11 -4.64
C GLU A 139 19.06 -4.74 -6.04
N PRO A 140 19.18 -3.47 -6.46
CA PRO A 140 18.71 -3.05 -7.77
C PRO A 140 19.61 -3.58 -8.89
N VAL A 141 19.02 -3.88 -10.05
CA VAL A 141 19.77 -4.18 -11.28
C VAL A 141 19.64 -2.98 -12.21
N ASN A 142 20.77 -2.34 -12.55
CA ASN A 142 20.80 -1.11 -13.35
C ASN A 142 19.90 0.00 -12.78
N GLY A 143 19.89 0.16 -11.46
CA GLY A 143 19.07 1.15 -10.76
C GLY A 143 17.58 0.83 -10.70
N VAL A 144 17.18 -0.41 -11.00
CA VAL A 144 15.78 -0.88 -10.95
C VAL A 144 15.63 -1.98 -9.90
N TYR A 145 14.81 -1.70 -8.89
CA TYR A 145 14.33 -2.68 -7.91
C TYR A 145 13.16 -3.45 -8.49
N LYS A 146 13.16 -4.77 -8.34
CA LYS A 146 12.07 -5.66 -8.77
C LYS A 146 11.61 -6.52 -7.63
N PHE A 147 10.32 -6.47 -7.32
CA PHE A 147 9.73 -7.24 -6.23
C PHE A 147 8.20 -7.37 -6.37
N VAL A 148 7.61 -8.14 -5.46
CA VAL A 148 6.16 -8.34 -5.37
C VAL A 148 5.62 -7.77 -4.05
N ILE A 149 4.38 -7.28 -4.10
CA ILE A 149 3.54 -6.99 -2.94
C ILE A 149 2.39 -8.00 -2.90
N GLU A 150 2.18 -8.62 -1.73
CA GLU A 150 1.07 -9.52 -1.45
C GLU A 150 -0.14 -8.71 -0.97
N GLN A 151 -1.33 -9.05 -1.46
CA GLN A 151 -2.57 -8.43 -1.00
C GLN A 151 -3.73 -9.42 -1.11
N GLY A 152 -4.73 -9.27 -0.23
CA GLY A 152 -6.02 -9.96 -0.35
C GLY A 152 -6.04 -11.38 0.23
N ASP A 153 -4.91 -11.90 0.73
CA ASP A 153 -4.84 -13.21 1.37
C ASP A 153 -5.79 -13.33 2.58
N PHE A 154 -5.91 -12.28 3.41
CA PHE A 154 -6.79 -12.26 4.59
C PHE A 154 -8.29 -12.28 4.27
N ILE A 155 -8.68 -12.01 3.02
CA ILE A 155 -10.07 -12.07 2.55
C ILE A 155 -10.27 -13.16 1.47
N ASN A 156 -9.37 -14.15 1.42
CA ASN A 156 -9.41 -15.29 0.49
C ASN A 156 -9.41 -14.88 -1.00
N ARG A 157 -8.73 -13.77 -1.33
CA ARG A 157 -8.56 -13.28 -2.71
C ARG A 157 -7.08 -12.92 -2.95
N PRO A 158 -6.18 -13.91 -2.84
CA PRO A 158 -4.75 -13.67 -2.90
C PRO A 158 -4.34 -13.08 -4.25
N SER A 159 -3.62 -11.98 -4.18
CA SER A 159 -3.13 -11.22 -5.33
C SER A 159 -1.65 -10.91 -5.14
N ARG A 160 -0.90 -10.97 -6.24
CA ARG A 160 0.52 -10.68 -6.30
C ARG A 160 0.74 -9.55 -7.29
N ILE A 161 1.10 -8.39 -6.75
CA ILE A 161 1.27 -7.17 -7.52
C ILE A 161 2.76 -6.97 -7.76
N GLY A 162 3.18 -7.03 -9.02
CA GLY A 162 4.58 -6.88 -9.42
C GLY A 162 4.97 -5.42 -9.51
N LEU A 163 6.16 -5.09 -8.99
CA LEU A 163 6.72 -3.75 -8.94
C LEU A 163 8.07 -3.70 -9.68
N GLU A 164 8.23 -2.72 -10.55
CA GLU A 164 9.55 -2.25 -11.00
C GLU A 164 9.72 -0.79 -10.57
N VAL A 165 10.66 -0.50 -9.69
CA VAL A 165 10.90 0.84 -9.17
C VAL A 165 12.31 1.28 -9.55
N LYS A 166 12.42 2.37 -10.32
CA LYS A 166 13.69 2.96 -10.72
C LYS A 166 14.06 4.09 -9.77
N GLY A 167 15.28 4.06 -9.26
CA GLY A 167 15.81 5.10 -8.37
C GLY A 167 16.82 4.54 -7.37
N GLU A 168 16.94 5.22 -6.25
CA GLU A 168 17.82 4.90 -5.14
C GLU A 168 17.17 5.35 -3.82
N PRO A 169 17.66 4.92 -2.65
CA PRO A 169 17.19 5.44 -1.37
C PRO A 169 17.22 6.97 -1.35
N GLY A 170 16.16 7.59 -0.85
CA GLY A 170 15.94 9.04 -0.86
C GLY A 170 15.43 9.61 -2.19
N LYS A 171 15.53 8.88 -3.33
CA LYS A 171 15.14 9.41 -4.65
C LYS A 171 14.55 8.35 -5.58
N VAL A 172 13.23 8.37 -5.73
CA VAL A 172 12.50 7.53 -6.69
C VAL A 172 12.26 8.31 -7.97
N GLU A 173 12.58 7.71 -9.11
CA GLU A 173 12.40 8.32 -10.44
C GLU A 173 11.16 7.81 -11.16
N GLU A 174 10.88 6.52 -11.02
CA GLU A 174 9.78 5.85 -11.74
C GLU A 174 9.27 4.66 -10.95
N VAL A 175 7.96 4.43 -10.97
CA VAL A 175 7.31 3.25 -10.42
C VAL A 175 6.45 2.62 -11.52
N ARG A 176 6.59 1.32 -11.73
CA ARG A 176 5.74 0.53 -12.61
C ARG A 176 5.08 -0.59 -11.83
N VAL A 177 3.80 -0.79 -12.13
CA VAL A 177 2.98 -1.84 -11.53
C VAL A 177 2.57 -2.82 -12.61
N SER A 178 2.71 -4.11 -12.32
CA SER A 178 2.32 -5.21 -13.19
C SER A 178 1.51 -6.24 -12.43
N GLY A 179 0.76 -7.05 -13.17
CA GLY A 179 -0.04 -8.14 -12.64
C GLY A 179 -0.56 -9.01 -13.77
N THR A 180 -0.90 -10.25 -13.45
CA THR A 180 -1.57 -11.16 -14.39
C THR A 180 -3.09 -11.06 -14.18
N SER A 181 -3.85 -11.51 -15.17
CA SER A 181 -5.31 -11.51 -15.09
C SER A 181 -5.87 -12.71 -15.85
N VAL A 182 -7.02 -13.20 -15.40
CA VAL A 182 -7.75 -14.30 -16.03
C VAL A 182 -9.14 -13.81 -16.43
N VAL A 183 -9.60 -14.22 -17.62
CA VAL A 183 -10.95 -13.91 -18.07
C VAL A 183 -11.94 -14.77 -17.29
N VAL A 184 -12.78 -14.14 -16.47
CA VAL A 184 -13.80 -14.83 -15.65
C VAL A 184 -15.14 -14.92 -16.39
N ALA A 185 -15.50 -13.89 -17.16
CA ALA A 185 -16.73 -13.86 -17.94
C ALA A 185 -16.53 -13.06 -19.23
N ARG A 186 -17.28 -13.41 -20.27
CA ARG A 186 -17.36 -12.69 -21.55
C ARG A 186 -18.82 -12.67 -22.00
N GLY A 187 -19.30 -11.52 -22.45
CA GLY A 187 -20.67 -11.34 -22.94
C GLY A 187 -20.77 -10.14 -23.88
N VAL A 188 -22.00 -9.86 -24.33
CA VAL A 188 -22.37 -8.72 -25.17
C VAL A 188 -23.47 -7.94 -24.44
N LEU A 189 -23.39 -6.61 -24.45
CA LEU A 189 -24.43 -5.73 -23.91
C LEU A 189 -25.20 -5.12 -25.09
N GLU A 190 -26.48 -5.47 -25.21
CA GLU A 190 -27.40 -4.95 -26.24
C GLU A 190 -28.41 -4.00 -25.58
N PHE A 191 -28.83 -2.96 -26.31
CA PHE A 191 -29.70 -1.89 -25.84
C PHE A 191 -30.97 -1.80 -26.69
#